data_AF-A0A953GRQ8-F1
#
_entry.id   AF-A0A953GRQ8-F1
#
_cell.length_a   1.000
_cell.length_b   1.000
_cell.length_c   1.000
_cell.angle_alpha   90.00
_cell.angle_beta   90.00
_cell.angle_gamma   90.00
#
_symmetry.space_group_name_H-M   'P 1'
#
loop_
_entity.id
_entity.type
_entity.pdbx_description
1 polymer ?
#
loop_
_entity_poly.entity_id
_entity_poly.type
_entity_poly.pdbx_seq_one_letter_code
_entity_poly.pdbx_strand_id
1 'polypeptide(L)' 'SGRIRVICDNARYYRSRRLREWLSSSRIEQVFLPSYSPNLNL' A
#
# COMPACT_ATOMS: atom_id res chain seq x y z
N SER A 1 -12.26 4.93 -16.91
CA SER A 1 -11.35 5.46 -15.88
C SER A 1 -10.51 4.34 -15.28
N GLY A 2 -9.19 4.37 -15.46
CA GLY A 2 -8.27 3.36 -14.90
C GLY A 2 -7.80 3.72 -13.49
N ARG A 3 -7.64 2.72 -12.63
CA ARG A 3 -7.10 2.86 -11.27
C ARG A 3 -5.61 2.58 -11.29
N ILE A 4 -4.81 3.40 -10.61
CA ILE A 4 -3.34 3.28 -10.55
C ILE A 4 -3.00 2.47 -9.30
N ARG A 5 -2.42 1.28 -9.47
CA ARG A 5 -2.03 0.43 -8.33
C ARG A 5 -0.59 0.70 -7.95
N VAL A 6 -0.37 1.03 -6.69
CA VAL A 6 0.96 1.25 -6.12
C VAL A 6 1.18 0.17 -5.06
N ILE A 7 2.21 -0.64 -5.27
CA ILE A 7 2.61 -1.68 -4.32
C ILE A 7 3.50 -1.03 -3.26
N CYS A 8 3.11 -1.16 -2.00
CA CYS A 8 3.79 -0.56 -0.85
C CYS A 8 4.29 -1.66 0.10
N ASP A 9 5.44 -1.41 0.73
CA ASP A 9 5.89 -2.18 1.90
C ASP A 9 4.99 -1.88 3.13
N ASN A 10 5.21 -2.59 4.24
CA ASN A 10 4.40 -2.45 5.45
C ASN A 10 4.81 -1.30 6.38
N ALA A 11 5.60 -0.33 5.91
CA ALA A 11 6.06 0.76 6.74
C ALA A 11 4.91 1.66 7.23
N ARG A 12 5.08 2.14 8.46
CA ARG A 12 4.03 2.83 9.23
C ARG A 12 3.56 4.15 8.58
N TYR A 13 4.40 4.80 7.78
CA TYR A 13 4.05 6.06 7.11
C TYR A 13 2.94 5.90 6.06
N TYR A 14 2.83 4.73 5.43
CA TYR A 14 1.72 4.43 4.52
C TYR A 14 0.35 4.35 5.21
N ARG A 15 0.32 4.27 6.55
CA ARG A 15 -0.92 4.23 7.35
C ARG A 15 -1.24 5.54 8.05
N SER A 16 -0.66 6.66 7.60
CA SER A 16 -0.97 7.98 8.18
C SER A 16 -2.39 8.45 7.79
N ARG A 17 -3.05 9.20 8.67
CA ARG A 17 -4.43 9.70 8.44
C ARG A 17 -4.50 10.63 7.22
N ARG A 18 -3.56 11.56 7.12
CA ARG A 18 -3.43 12.52 6.01
C ARG A 18 -3.30 11.83 4.65
N LEU A 19 -2.51 10.76 4.59
CA LEU A 19 -2.32 10.01 3.35
C LEU A 19 -3.61 9.29 2.93
N ARG A 20 -4.34 8.68 3.88
CA ARG A 20 -5.64 8.03 3.61
C ARG A 20 -6.68 9.03 3.10
N GLU A 21 -6.76 10.22 3.70
CA GLU A 21 -7.66 11.29 3.26
C GLU A 21 -7.34 11.71 1.81
N TRP A 22 -6.06 11.90 1.47
CA TRP A 22 -5.64 12.21 0.10
C TRP A 22 -5.98 11.09 -0.90
N LEU A 23 -5.74 9.82 -0.53
CA LEU A 23 -6.03 8.66 -1.39
C LEU A 23 -7.52 8.52 -1.72
N SER A 24 -8.42 8.93 -0.82
CA SER A 24 -9.88 8.83 -1.04
C SER A 24 -10.38 9.59 -2.26
N SER A 25 -9.69 10.68 -2.64
CA SER A 25 -9.99 11.50 -3.81
C SER A 25 -9.08 11.20 -5.01
N SER A 26 -8.09 10.33 -4.81
CA SER A 26 -7.11 9.96 -5.82
C SER A 26 -7.57 8.75 -6.63
N ARG A 27 -6.99 8.59 -7.82
CA ARG A 27 -7.13 7.36 -8.62
C ARG A 27 -6.18 6.24 -8.15
N ILE A 28 -5.41 6.50 -7.10
CA ILE A 28 -4.39 5.60 -6.58
C ILE A 28 -5.00 4.61 -5.58
N GLU A 29 -4.71 3.34 -5.79
CA GLU A 29 -5.01 2.24 -4.90
C GLU A 29 -3.69 1.69 -4.33
N GLN A 30 -3.52 1.78 -3.01
CA GLN A 30 -2.38 1.19 -2.33
C GLN A 30 -2.63 -0.30 -2.10
N VAL A 31 -1.71 -1.13 -2.58
CA VAL A 31 -1.71 -2.57 -2.37
C VAL A 31 -0.50 -2.89 -1.48
N PHE A 32 -0.76 -3.43 -0.29
CA PHE A 32 0.30 -3.82 0.62
C PHE A 32 0.76 -5.23 0.34
N LEU A 33 2.07 -5.45 0.38
CA LEU A 33 2.62 -6.79 0.35
C LEU A 33 2.20 -7.56 1.63
N PRO A 34 1.91 -8.87 1.53
CA PRO A 34 1.65 -9.69 2.71
C PRO A 34 2.82 -9.58 3.69
N SER A 35 2.49 -9.48 4.98
CA SER A 35 3.45 -9.36 6.06
C SER A 35 4.34 -10.59 6.10
N TYR A 36 5.61 -10.45 5.72
CA TYR A 36 6.62 -11.50 5.80
C TYR A 36 6.26 -12.73 4.94
N SER A 37 7.01 -12.96 3.86
CA SER A 37 7.09 -14.26 3.19
C SER A 37 8.36 -14.99 3.66
N PRO A 38 8.41 -15.51 4.91
CA PRO A 38 9.61 -16.16 5.44
C PRO A 38 9.95 -17.48 4.73
N ASN A 39 9.04 -18.07 3.96
CA ASN A 39 9.19 -19.39 3.32
C ASN A 39 10.13 -19.42 2.09
N LEU A 40 11.08 -18.49 1.98
CA LEU A 40 12.12 -18.53 0.93
C LEU A 40 13.54 -18.59 1.51
N ASN A 41 13.70 -19.18 2.70
CA ASN A 41 14.98 -19.70 3.19
C ASN A 41 14.85 -21.23 3.27
N LEU A 42 15.32 -21.92 2.23
CA LEU A 42 15.59 -23.37 2.22
C LEU A 42 17.05 -23.60 2.61
#